data_AF-A0A927XF84-F1
#
_entry.id   AF-A0A927XF84-F1
#
_cell.length_a   1.000
_cell.length_b   1.000
_cell.length_c   1.000
_cell.angle_alpha   90.00
_cell.angle_beta   90.00
_cell.angle_gamma   90.00
#
_symmetry.space_group_name_H-M   'P 1'
#
loop_
_entity.id
_entity.type
_entity.pdbx_description
1 polymer ?
#
loop_
_entity_poly.entity_id
_entity_poly.type
_entity_poly.pdbx_seq_one_letter_code
_entity_poly.pdbx_strand_id
1 'polypeptide(L)'
;MKNKYQRMSREEKKALIAEYKQTEKGKFLLEKLRNVLISGILLFASSIYLIVTADKVWGYVGAGGLMIIACIFTFASIRLRIKNLNLFAVRGKK
;
A
#
# COMPACT_ATOMS: atom_id res chain seq x y z
N MET A 1 -12.51 3.17 -15.94
CA MET A 1 -12.79 4.61 -15.75
C MET A 1 -11.82 5.18 -14.70
N LYS A 2 -11.04 6.23 -14.99
CA LYS A 2 -10.11 6.84 -14.01
C LYS A 2 -10.89 7.57 -12.91
N ASN A 3 -10.50 7.42 -11.65
CA ASN A 3 -11.13 8.13 -10.52
C ASN A 3 -10.62 9.58 -10.41
N LYS A 4 -11.28 10.43 -9.60
CA LYS A 4 -10.95 11.88 -9.48
C LYS A 4 -9.49 12.06 -9.07
N TYR A 5 -9.02 11.31 -8.08
CA TYR A 5 -7.62 11.33 -7.65
C TYR A 5 -6.65 10.95 -8.77
N GLN A 6 -6.97 9.97 -9.61
CA GLN A 6 -6.10 9.57 -10.73
C GLN A 6 -6.02 10.63 -11.83
N ARG A 7 -7.09 11.39 -12.04
CA ARG A 7 -7.17 12.48 -13.04
C ARG A 7 -6.42 13.74 -12.61
N MET A 8 -6.17 13.91 -11.30
CA MET A 8 -5.44 15.06 -10.78
C MET A 8 -3.99 15.12 -11.26
N SER A 9 -3.50 16.35 -11.41
CA SER A 9 -2.09 16.66 -11.68
C SER A 9 -1.20 16.22 -10.51
N ARG A 10 0.12 16.21 -10.74
CA ARG A 10 1.08 15.83 -9.69
C ARG A 10 1.04 16.82 -8.51
N GLU A 11 0.81 18.10 -8.78
CA GLU A 11 0.74 19.14 -7.76
C GLU A 11 -0.56 19.05 -6.95
N GLU A 12 -1.69 18.87 -7.63
CA GLU A 12 -2.99 18.66 -6.98
C GLU A 12 -2.97 17.43 -6.05
N LYS A 13 -2.31 16.34 -6.47
CA LYS A 13 -2.14 15.15 -5.63
C LYS A 13 -1.32 15.46 -4.38
N LYS A 14 -0.24 16.24 -4.50
CA LYS A 14 0.58 16.64 -3.35
C LYS A 14 -0.21 17.50 -2.38
N ALA A 15 -0.95 18.50 -2.88
CA ALA A 15 -1.80 19.36 -2.08
C ALA A 15 -2.89 18.55 -1.34
N LEU A 16 -3.60 17.67 -2.04
CA LEU A 16 -4.63 16.82 -1.45
C LEU A 16 -4.08 15.89 -0.36
N ILE A 17 -2.90 15.30 -0.58
CA ILE A 17 -2.25 14.46 0.44
C ILE A 17 -1.85 15.30 1.66
N ALA A 18 -1.32 16.51 1.44
CA ALA A 18 -0.95 17.41 2.53
C ALA A 18 -2.19 17.79 3.36
N GLU A 19 -3.28 18.19 2.71
CA GLU A 19 -4.56 18.49 3.36
C GLU A 19 -5.13 17.27 4.10
N TYR A 20 -5.14 16.10 3.46
CA TYR A 20 -5.63 14.88 4.09
C TYR A 20 -4.82 14.51 5.34
N LYS A 21 -3.50 14.74 5.31
CA LYS A 21 -2.60 14.50 6.45
C LYS A 21 -2.84 15.45 7.62
N GLN A 22 -3.45 16.62 7.39
CA GLN A 22 -3.85 17.52 8.48
C GLN A 22 -5.07 17.01 9.27
N THR A 23 -5.85 16.10 8.70
CA THR A 23 -6.95 15.44 9.42
C THR A 23 -6.41 14.34 10.32
N GLU A 24 -6.97 14.16 11.53
CA GLU A 24 -6.56 13.05 12.43
C GLU A 24 -6.71 11.69 11.75
N LYS A 25 -7.85 11.48 11.08
CA LYS A 25 -8.15 10.27 10.33
C LYS A 25 -7.13 10.04 9.22
N GLY A 26 -6.79 11.06 8.44
CA GLY A 26 -5.87 10.93 7.32
C GLY A 26 -4.43 10.71 7.77
N LYS A 27 -3.98 11.38 8.84
CA LYS A 27 -2.67 11.12 9.47
C LYS A 27 -2.57 9.66 9.91
N PHE A 28 -3.53 9.19 10.70
CA PHE A 28 -3.56 7.82 11.22
C PHE A 28 -3.62 6.77 10.09
N LEU A 29 -4.50 6.98 9.11
CA LEU A 29 -4.71 6.01 8.03
C LEU A 29 -3.52 5.96 7.08
N LEU A 30 -2.93 7.11 6.72
CA LEU A 30 -1.72 7.14 5.88
C LEU A 30 -0.53 6.48 6.58
N GLU A 31 -0.38 6.69 7.89
CA GLU A 31 0.66 6.05 8.67
C GLU A 31 0.49 4.52 8.74
N LYS A 32 -0.71 4.04 9.06
CA LYS A 32 -0.99 2.60 9.07
C LYS A 32 -0.77 1.97 7.69
N LEU A 33 -1.25 2.60 6.63
CA LEU A 33 -1.05 2.07 5.27
C LEU A 33 0.43 2.09 4.86
N ARG A 34 1.21 3.10 5.28
CA ARG A 34 2.67 3.11 5.10
C ARG A 34 3.32 1.93 5.81
N ASN A 35 2.94 1.64 7.05
CA ASN A 35 3.51 0.52 7.80
C ASN A 35 3.14 -0.83 7.17
N VAL A 36 1.91 -0.99 6.68
CA VAL A 36 1.49 -2.19 5.93
C VAL A 36 2.28 -2.33 4.62
N LEU A 37 2.52 -1.22 3.91
CA LEU A 37 3.33 -1.22 2.70
C LEU A 37 4.78 -1.66 2.99
N ILE A 38 5.40 -1.08 4.01
CA ILE A 38 6.75 -1.45 4.45
C ILE A 38 6.80 -2.94 4.84
N SER A 39 5.81 -3.41 5.61
CA SER A 39 5.74 -4.81 6.02
C SER A 39 5.60 -5.75 4.81
N GLY A 40 4.77 -5.38 3.82
CA GLY A 40 4.64 -6.12 2.56
C GLY A 40 5.97 -6.20 1.79
N ILE A 41 6.71 -5.09 1.70
CA ILE A 41 8.02 -5.05 1.04
C ILE A 41 9.04 -5.92 1.77
N LEU A 42 9.09 -5.86 3.11
CA LEU A 42 9.99 -6.68 3.92
C LEU A 42 9.67 -8.17 3.81
N LEU A 43 8.38 -8.53 3.80
CA LEU A 43 7.95 -9.91 3.57
C LEU A 43 8.34 -10.39 2.17
N PHE A 44 8.22 -9.54 1.16
CA PHE A 44 8.64 -9.87 -0.20
C PHE A 44 10.14 -10.13 -0.27
N ALA A 45 10.96 -9.25 0.30
CA ALA A 45 12.41 -9.44 0.38
C ALA A 45 12.79 -10.73 1.15
N SER A 46 12.09 -11.00 2.25
CA SER A 46 12.27 -12.22 3.04
C SER A 46 11.90 -13.47 2.23
N SER A 47 10.83 -13.43 1.43
CA SER A 47 10.46 -14.54 0.55
C SER A 47 11.51 -14.80 -0.52
N ILE A 48 12.12 -13.76 -1.11
CA ILE A 48 13.22 -13.93 -2.07
C ILE A 48 14.41 -14.61 -1.40
N TYR A 49 14.80 -14.14 -0.21
CA TYR A 49 15.88 -14.75 0.55
C TYR A 49 15.60 -16.23 0.86
N LEU A 50 14.37 -16.57 1.26
CA LEU A 50 13.97 -17.96 1.51
C LEU A 50 13.98 -18.82 0.24
N ILE A 51 13.60 -18.26 -0.92
CA ILE A 51 13.70 -19.00 -2.20
C ILE A 51 15.16 -19.31 -2.52
N VAL A 52 16.07 -18.35 -2.32
CA VAL A 52 17.50 -18.53 -2.63
C VAL A 52 18.17 -19.53 -1.70
N THR A 53 17.71 -19.61 -0.45
CA THR A 53 18.32 -20.47 0.60
C THR A 53 17.61 -21.81 0.78
N ALA A 54 16.46 -22.03 0.13
CA ALA A 54 15.70 -23.27 0.26
C ALA A 54 16.44 -24.45 -0.38
N ASP A 55 16.48 -25.57 0.34
CA ASP A 55 17.02 -26.86 -0.06
C ASP A 55 15.92 -27.90 -0.33
N LYS A 56 14.73 -27.70 0.28
CA LYS A 56 13.59 -28.62 0.23
C LYS A 56 12.39 -28.00 -0.46
N VAL A 57 11.59 -28.85 -1.11
CA VAL A 57 10.32 -28.49 -1.79
C VAL A 57 9.40 -27.66 -0.88
N TRP A 58 9.26 -28.06 0.39
CA TRP A 58 8.43 -27.33 1.36
C TRP A 58 8.97 -25.92 1.68
N GLY A 59 10.28 -25.69 1.58
CA GLY A 59 10.89 -24.37 1.70
C GLY A 59 10.45 -23.45 0.56
N TYR A 60 10.48 -23.95 -0.68
CA TYR A 60 9.98 -23.20 -1.85
C TYR A 60 8.47 -22.93 -1.76
N VAL A 61 7.67 -23.91 -1.33
CA VAL A 61 6.22 -23.73 -1.17
C VAL A 61 5.91 -22.67 -0.11
N GLY A 62 6.58 -22.72 1.04
CA GLY A 62 6.43 -21.73 2.10
C GLY A 62 6.86 -20.32 1.65
N ALA A 63 8.00 -20.22 0.97
CA ALA A 63 8.49 -18.95 0.44
C ALA A 63 7.56 -18.37 -0.65
N GLY A 64 7.02 -19.22 -1.54
CA GLY A 64 6.02 -18.83 -2.52
C GLY A 64 4.73 -18.31 -1.88
N GLY A 65 4.24 -18.98 -0.82
CA GLY A 65 3.09 -18.52 -0.04
C GLY A 65 3.32 -17.15 0.60
N LEU A 66 4.50 -16.93 1.21
CA LEU A 66 4.89 -15.63 1.76
C LEU A 66 4.94 -14.54 0.68
N MET A 67 5.47 -14.86 -0.50
CA MET A 67 5.54 -13.92 -1.62
C MET A 67 4.16 -13.47 -2.08
N ILE A 68 3.18 -14.39 -2.15
CA ILE A 68 1.78 -14.06 -2.49
C ILE A 68 1.18 -13.12 -1.44
N ILE A 69 1.35 -13.42 -0.15
CA ILE A 69 0.83 -12.60 0.95
C ILE A 69 1.46 -11.19 0.91
N ALA A 70 2.76 -11.11 0.67
CA ALA A 70 3.49 -9.86 0.53
C ALA A 70 2.94 -8.98 -0.60
N CYS A 71 2.66 -9.59 -1.76
CA CYS A 71 2.00 -8.92 -2.88
C CYS A 71 0.60 -8.41 -2.48
N ILE A 72 -0.21 -9.25 -1.83
CA ILE A 72 -1.56 -8.87 -1.39
C ILE A 72 -1.50 -7.63 -0.48
N PHE A 73 -0.65 -7.62 0.55
CA PHE A 73 -0.54 -6.47 1.46
C PHE A 73 -0.05 -5.20 0.74
N THR A 74 0.91 -5.34 -0.16
CA THR A 74 1.46 -4.22 -0.95
C THR A 74 0.38 -3.60 -1.83
N PHE A 75 -0.31 -4.42 -2.64
CA PHE A 75 -1.36 -3.93 -3.54
C PHE A 75 -2.59 -3.43 -2.78
N ALA A 76 -3.00 -4.11 -1.70
CA ALA A 76 -4.11 -3.68 -0.87
C ALA A 76 -3.83 -2.31 -0.22
N SER A 77 -2.62 -2.11 0.30
CA SER A 77 -2.24 -0.82 0.90
C SER A 77 -2.32 0.32 -0.11
N ILE A 78 -1.75 0.13 -1.31
CA ILE A 78 -1.77 1.14 -2.38
C ILE A 78 -3.21 1.42 -2.82
N ARG A 79 -4.02 0.38 -3.02
CA ARG A 79 -5.41 0.50 -3.46
C ARG A 79 -6.27 1.21 -2.41
N LEU A 80 -6.11 0.87 -1.13
CA LEU A 80 -6.81 1.52 -0.02
C LEU A 80 -6.40 2.99 0.12
N ARG A 81 -5.11 3.31 -0.05
CA ARG A 81 -4.63 4.69 -0.04
C ARG A 81 -5.29 5.51 -1.15
N ILE A 82 -5.29 5.01 -2.38
CA ILE A 82 -5.92 5.68 -3.53
C ILE A 82 -7.42 5.83 -3.31
N LYS A 83 -8.10 4.79 -2.79
CA LYS A 83 -9.55 4.83 -2.51
C LYS A 83 -9.88 5.93 -1.48
N ASN A 84 -9.14 6.01 -0.39
CA ASN A 84 -9.38 7.01 0.65
C ASN A 84 -9.08 8.43 0.17
N LEU A 85 -7.98 8.64 -0.55
CA LEU A 85 -7.67 9.95 -1.15
C LEU A 85 -8.74 10.37 -2.17
N ASN A 86 -9.22 9.44 -2.99
CA ASN A 86 -10.32 9.72 -3.91
C ASN A 86 -11.63 10.06 -3.18
N LEU A 87 -11.94 9.35 -2.09
CA LEU A 87 -13.12 9.65 -1.28
C LEU A 87 -13.01 11.04 -0.64
N PHE A 88 -11.84 11.41 -0.12
CA PHE A 88 -11.57 12.74 0.42
C PHE A 88 -11.72 13.82 -0.66
N ALA A 89 -11.19 13.58 -1.87
CA ALA A 89 -11.33 14.49 -3.01
C ALA A 89 -12.77 14.68 -3.52
N VAL A 90 -13.64 13.67 -3.35
CA VAL A 90 -15.02 13.69 -3.87
C VAL A 90 -16.03 14.15 -2.81
N ARG A 91 -15.92 13.69 -1.56
CA ARG A 91 -16.90 13.97 -0.49
C ARG A 91 -16.69 15.31 0.22
N GLY A 92 -15.66 16.06 -0.16
CA GLY A 92 -15.39 17.39 0.38
C GLY A 92 -14.63 17.33 1.71
N LYS A 93 -13.84 18.38 1.95
CA LYS A 93 -12.91 18.59 3.06
C LYS A 93 -13.61 18.79 4.42
N LYS A 94 -14.56 17.92 4.79
CA LYS A 94 -15.18 17.91 6.12
C LYS A 94 -14.41 17.00 7.06
#